data_AF-A0A172QF07-F1
#
_entry.id   AF-A0A172QF07-F1
#
_cell.length_a   1.000
_cell.length_b   1.000
_cell.length_c   1.000
_cell.angle_alpha   90.00
_cell.angle_beta   90.00
_cell.angle_gamma   90.00
#
_symmetry.space_group_name_H-M   'P 1'
#
loop_
_entity.id
_entity.type
_entity.pdbx_description
1 polymer ?
#
loop_
_entity_poly.entity_id
_entity_poly.type
_entity_poly.pdbx_seq_one_letter_code
_entity_poly.pdbx_strand_id
1 'polypeptide(L)' 'YGASHILKEMLTIKSDDIIGRIKIYKNIITGIQTCISGIPESFQILLKEIQALCFDIKIL' A
#
# COMPACT_ATOMS: atom_id res chain seq x y z
N TYR A 1 -10.51 3.30 -18.96
CA TYR A 1 -10.37 1.91 -18.49
C TYR A 1 -10.82 1.63 -17.05
N GLY A 2 -11.22 2.61 -16.21
CA GLY A 2 -11.91 2.30 -14.94
C GLY A 2 -11.19 1.31 -14.00
N ALA A 3 -9.86 1.20 -14.12
CA ALA A 3 -9.06 0.13 -13.52
C ALA A 3 -8.48 0.54 -12.16
N SER A 4 -9.27 1.23 -11.34
CA SER A 4 -8.83 1.76 -10.04
C SER A 4 -8.29 0.66 -9.12
N HIS A 5 -8.93 -0.51 -9.11
CA HIS A 5 -8.50 -1.65 -8.31
C HIS A 5 -7.17 -2.23 -8.79
N ILE A 6 -6.99 -2.39 -10.10
CA ILE A 6 -5.75 -2.92 -10.67
C ILE A 6 -4.58 -1.98 -10.36
N LEU A 7 -4.77 -0.66 -10.55
CA LEU A 7 -3.75 0.32 -10.23
C LEU A 7 -3.43 0.33 -8.73
N LYS A 8 -4.46 0.27 -7.88
CA LYS A 8 -4.28 0.20 -6.42
C LYS A 8 -3.46 -1.02 -6.02
N GLU A 9 -3.77 -2.19 -6.56
CA GLU A 9 -3.00 -3.41 -6.28
C GLU A 9 -1.54 -3.28 -6.70
N MET A 10 -1.30 -2.70 -7.88
CA MET A 10 0.06 -2.54 -8.40
C MET A 10 0.91 -1.61 -7.53
N LEU A 11 0.31 -0.57 -6.97
CA LEU A 11 0.98 0.43 -6.13
C LEU A 11 1.06 0.07 -4.64
N THR A 12 0.40 -1.01 -4.19
CA THR A 12 0.35 -1.38 -2.77
C THR A 12 0.79 -2.81 -2.56
N ILE A 13 -0.14 -3.75 -2.60
CA ILE A 13 0.05 -5.16 -2.26
C ILE A 13 1.03 -5.91 -3.16
N LYS A 14 1.33 -5.40 -4.37
CA LYS A 14 2.31 -6.00 -5.28
C LYS A 14 3.70 -5.36 -5.22
N SER A 15 3.84 -4.19 -4.60
CA SER A 15 5.09 -3.41 -4.55
C SER A 15 5.52 -3.11 -3.11
N ASP A 16 4.75 -2.27 -2.42
CA ASP A 16 5.17 -1.54 -1.23
C ASP A 16 4.51 -1.95 0.10
N ASP A 17 3.50 -2.82 0.10
CA ASP A 17 2.80 -3.24 1.33
C ASP A 17 3.33 -4.58 1.87
N ILE A 18 4.27 -4.54 2.83
CA ILE A 18 4.92 -5.73 3.40
C ILE A 18 3.89 -6.67 4.05
N ILE A 19 2.98 -6.12 4.84
CA ILE A 19 1.97 -6.90 5.58
C ILE A 19 0.91 -7.43 4.61
N GLY A 20 0.49 -6.61 3.65
CA GLY A 20 -0.45 -6.95 2.59
C GLY A 20 0.05 -8.11 1.73
N ARG A 21 1.35 -8.12 1.36
CA ARG A 21 1.96 -9.21 0.57
C ARG A 21 1.77 -10.57 1.22
N ILE A 22 2.12 -10.71 2.50
CA ILE A 22 2.05 -12.00 3.22
C ILE A 22 0.60 -12.48 3.31
N LYS A 23 -0.33 -11.57 3.61
CA LYS A 23 -1.75 -11.89 3.74
C LYS A 23 -2.33 -12.35 2.39
N ILE A 24 -1.94 -11.71 1.30
CA ILE A 24 -2.36 -12.08 -0.05
C ILE A 24 -1.77 -13.41 -0.49
N TYR A 25 -0.51 -13.69 -0.17
CA TYR A 25 0.06 -15.02 -0.40
C TYR A 25 -0.78 -16.11 0.29
N LYS A 26 -1.11 -15.92 1.57
CA LYS A 26 -1.97 -16.85 2.31
C LYS A 26 -3.36 -16.99 1.66
N ASN A 27 -3.95 -15.87 1.28
CA ASN A 27 -5.28 -15.81 0.66
C ASN A 27 -5.33 -16.53 -0.70
N ILE A 28 -4.29 -16.38 -1.53
CA ILE A 28 -4.15 -17.07 -2.81
C ILE A 28 -4.10 -18.60 -2.59
N ILE A 29 -3.33 -19.04 -1.59
CA ILE A 29 -3.21 -20.47 -1.25
C ILE A 29 -4.55 -21.04 -0.75
N THR A 30 -5.28 -20.27 0.07
CA THR A 30 -6.55 -20.70 0.67
C THR A 30 -7.77 -20.49 -0.25
N GLY A 31 -7.60 -19.89 -1.43
CA GLY A 31 -8.70 -19.58 -2.35
C GLY A 31 -9.63 -18.45 -1.89
N ILE A 32 -9.19 -17.59 -0.96
CA ILE A 32 -10.00 -16.50 -0.41
C ILE A 32 -9.71 -15.23 -1.22
N GLN A 33 -10.73 -14.68 -1.88
CA GLN A 33 -10.59 -13.43 -2.65
C GLN A 33 -10.76 -12.20 -1.75
N THR A 34 -9.80 -11.96 -0.85
CA THR A 34 -9.74 -10.70 -0.10
C THR A 34 -8.45 -9.95 -0.39
N CYS A 35 -8.60 -8.76 -0.98
CA CYS A 35 -7.51 -7.83 -1.28
C CYS A 35 -7.71 -6.56 -0.43
N ILE A 36 -7.12 -6.54 0.77
CA ILE A 36 -7.09 -5.36 1.62
C ILE A 36 -5.71 -4.74 1.46
N SER A 37 -5.63 -3.59 0.81
CA SER A 37 -4.40 -2.82 0.66
C SER A 37 -4.34 -1.68 1.67
N GLY A 38 -3.20 -1.54 2.36
CA GLY A 38 -2.93 -0.40 3.22
C GLY A 38 -2.42 0.84 2.48
N ILE A 39 -1.89 1.79 3.26
CA ILE A 39 -1.07 2.91 2.77
C ILE A 39 0.31 2.33 2.40
N PRO A 40 0.83 2.62 1.19
CA PRO A 40 2.15 2.11 0.79
C PRO A 40 3.28 2.73 1.63
N GLU A 41 4.32 1.94 1.89
CA GLU A 41 5.46 2.39 2.70
C GLU A 41 6.22 3.55 2.06
N SER A 42 6.31 3.57 0.73
CA SER A 42 6.90 4.66 -0.04
C SER A 42 6.26 6.02 0.28
N PHE A 43 4.95 6.06 0.51
CA PHE A 43 4.25 7.28 0.91
C PHE A 43 4.59 7.70 2.35
N GLN A 44 4.79 6.76 3.27
CA GLN A 44 5.23 7.08 4.62
C GLN A 44 6.67 7.62 4.63
N ILE A 45 7.54 7.07 3.79
CA ILE A 45 8.92 7.56 3.63
C ILE A 45 8.90 8.97 3.06
N LEU A 46 8.12 9.22 2.01
CA LEU A 46 7.92 10.56 1.45
C LEU A 46 7.46 11.56 2.51
N LEU A 47 6.48 11.19 3.35
CA LEU A 47 6.01 12.06 4.43
C LEU A 47 7.15 12.43 5.40
N LYS A 48 7.97 11.44 5.78
CA LYS A 48 9.13 11.65 6.66
C LYS A 48 10.20 12.52 6.01
N GLU A 49 10.47 12.35 4.71
CA GLU A 49 11.42 13.18 3.97
C GLU A 49 10.96 14.64 3.90
N ILE A 50 9.67 14.88 3.69
CA ILE A 50 9.13 16.24 3.69
C ILE A 50 9.15 16.84 5.11
N GLN A 51 8.85 16.04 6.14
CA GLN A 51 8.97 16.46 7.54
C GLN A 51 10.41 16.78 7.94
N ALA A 52 11.41 16.09 7.36
CA ALA A 52 12.82 16.40 7.57
C ALA A 52 13.23 17.79 7.02
N LEU A 53 12.44 18.34 6.08
CA LEU A 53 12.59 19.71 5.57
C LEU A 53 11.83 20.76 6.42
N CYS A 54 11.39 20.39 7.64
CA CYS A 54 10.61 21.23 8.56
C CYS A 54 9.18 21.56 8.08
N PHE A 55 8.61 20.80 7.14
CA PHE A 55 7.21 20.94 6.76
C PHE A 55 6.32 20.02 7.64
N ASP A 56 5.31 20.61 8.31
CA ASP A 56 4.32 19.84 9.09
C ASP A 56 3.19 19.34 8.18
N ILE A 57 3.34 18.13 7.64
CA ILE A 57 2.30 17.44 6.88
C ILE A 57 1.64 16.38 7.76
N LYS A 58 0.31 16.43 7.84
CA LYS A 58 -0.54 15.48 8.56
C LYS A 58 -1.57 14.85 7.62
N ILE A 59 -1.77 13.55 7.79
CA ILE A 59 -2.84 12.82 7.11
C ILE A 59 -4.09 12.95 8.00
N LEU A 60 -5.22 13.38 7.40
CA LEU A 60 -6.53 13.52 8.05
C LEU A 60 -7.28 12.19 8.14
#